data_AF-A0A9P3ND90-F1
#
_entry.id   AF-A0A9P3ND90-F1
#
_cell.length_a   1.000
_cell.length_b   1.000
_cell.length_c   1.000
_cell.angle_alpha   90.00
_cell.angle_beta   90.00
_cell.angle_gamma   90.00
#
_symmetry.space_group_name_H-M   'P 1'
#
loop_
_entity.id
_entity.type
_entity.pdbx_description
1 polymer ?
#
loop_
_entity_poly.entity_id
_entity_poly.type
_entity_poly.pdbx_seq_one_letter_code
_entity_poly.pdbx_strand_id
1 'polypeptide(L)'
;MAQAVATPLPRCASVSVSPAVTGTSKRALQLVSPASTSLSLSQASVGRRVLTSERQSRSPSLSRTSRRAVVRSQATTEEAPISFQIGETSLSIPFSVEKARALDASISNLLQTFREKEKATRPQRWTTMEYRHSGDVSNGDVFIEVFCNPNAYANAFQAKALITVKDDRIRFTSEGALSALKANIDEYLMRHA
;
A
#
# COMPACT_ATOMS: atom_id res chain seq x y z
N MET A 1 -30.12 -61.06 3.17
CA MET A 1 -30.72 -59.97 3.98
C MET A 1 -30.30 -58.66 3.35
N ALA A 2 -31.22 -58.05 2.59
CA ALA A 2 -31.00 -56.84 1.82
C ALA A 2 -31.78 -55.69 2.47
N GLN A 3 -31.12 -54.57 2.77
CA GLN A 3 -31.79 -53.30 3.03
C GLN A 3 -31.03 -52.20 2.31
N ALA A 4 -31.62 -51.74 1.21
CA ALA A 4 -31.25 -50.54 0.49
C ALA A 4 -31.93 -49.35 1.17
N VAL A 5 -31.14 -48.36 1.58
CA VAL A 5 -31.65 -47.10 2.12
C VAL A 5 -31.55 -46.05 1.02
N ALA A 6 -32.70 -45.68 0.46
CA ALA A 6 -32.84 -44.61 -0.51
C ALA A 6 -32.97 -43.26 0.21
N THR A 7 -32.07 -42.32 -0.08
CA THR A 7 -32.18 -40.91 0.35
C THR A 7 -32.65 -40.03 -0.81
N PRO A 8 -33.65 -39.15 -0.59
CA PRO A 8 -34.24 -38.31 -1.64
C PRO A 8 -33.43 -37.03 -1.92
N LEU A 9 -33.33 -36.68 -3.21
CA LEU A 9 -32.81 -35.42 -3.72
C LEU A 9 -33.79 -34.26 -3.49
N PRO A 10 -33.34 -33.06 -3.08
CA PRO A 10 -34.17 -31.87 -3.11
C PRO A 10 -34.28 -31.25 -4.51
N ARG A 11 -35.51 -30.81 -4.79
CA ARG A 11 -36.11 -30.36 -6.03
C ARG A 11 -35.50 -29.07 -6.61
N CYS A 12 -35.44 -29.03 -7.95
CA CYS A 12 -35.35 -27.82 -8.75
C CYS A 12 -36.51 -26.87 -8.42
N ALA A 13 -36.19 -25.61 -8.10
CA ALA A 13 -37.14 -24.51 -8.10
C ALA A 13 -36.79 -23.57 -9.26
N SER A 14 -37.69 -23.57 -10.25
CA SER A 14 -37.78 -22.65 -11.37
C SER A 14 -38.50 -21.37 -10.96
N VAL A 15 -37.94 -20.17 -11.17
CA VAL A 15 -38.70 -18.92 -11.13
C VAL A 15 -38.20 -17.92 -12.19
N SER A 16 -39.02 -17.83 -13.24
CA SER A 16 -39.44 -16.70 -14.08
C SER A 16 -38.49 -15.56 -14.46
N VAL A 17 -38.38 -15.44 -15.79
CA VAL A 17 -38.01 -14.28 -16.61
C VAL A 17 -39.06 -13.16 -16.50
N SER A 18 -38.64 -11.90 -16.57
CA SER A 18 -39.44 -10.78 -17.12
C SER A 18 -38.53 -9.75 -17.80
N PRO A 19 -38.87 -9.25 -19.00
CA PRO A 19 -38.08 -8.28 -19.75
C PRO A 19 -38.66 -6.85 -19.75
N ALA A 20 -37.82 -5.93 -20.24
CA ALA A 20 -38.13 -4.65 -20.91
C ALA A 20 -38.49 -3.43 -20.04
N VAL A 21 -37.58 -2.44 -20.00
CA VAL A 21 -37.94 -1.04 -20.27
C VAL A 21 -36.85 -0.40 -21.14
N THR A 22 -37.30 0.08 -22.30
CA THR A 22 -36.62 0.83 -23.34
C THR A 22 -36.35 2.27 -22.87
N GLY A 23 -35.14 2.79 -23.11
CA GLY A 23 -34.76 4.17 -22.77
C GLY A 23 -33.80 4.75 -23.80
N THR A 24 -34.34 5.15 -24.93
CA THR A 24 -33.72 5.96 -25.99
C THR A 24 -33.50 7.40 -25.53
N SER A 25 -32.28 7.92 -25.57
CA SER A 25 -32.02 9.24 -26.21
C SER A 25 -30.58 9.75 -26.11
N LYS A 26 -30.06 10.05 -27.30
CA LYS A 26 -29.37 11.30 -27.70
C LYS A 26 -27.94 11.54 -27.22
N ARG A 27 -27.03 11.24 -28.16
CA ARG A 27 -26.09 12.19 -28.79
C ARG A 27 -25.90 13.54 -28.07
N ALA A 28 -24.66 13.79 -27.65
CA ALA A 28 -24.00 15.06 -27.92
C ALA A 28 -22.51 14.79 -28.20
N LEU A 29 -22.15 14.88 -29.47
CA LEU A 29 -20.79 15.13 -29.92
C LEU A 29 -20.43 16.56 -29.50
N GLN A 30 -19.31 16.75 -28.81
CA GLN A 30 -18.56 18.00 -28.91
C GLN A 30 -17.07 17.68 -29.08
N LEU A 31 -16.66 17.91 -30.33
CA LEU A 31 -15.29 18.13 -30.80
C LEU A 31 -14.79 19.50 -30.33
N VAL A 32 -13.49 19.73 -30.55
CA VAL A 32 -12.69 20.98 -30.54
C VAL A 32 -12.42 21.59 -29.14
N SER A 33 -11.21 21.94 -28.71
CA SER A 33 -9.98 22.35 -29.42
C SER A 33 -8.72 22.15 -28.56
N PRO A 34 -7.52 22.10 -29.19
CA PRO A 34 -6.22 22.20 -28.52
C PRO A 34 -5.76 23.66 -28.40
N ALA A 35 -5.16 24.03 -27.27
CA ALA A 35 -4.44 25.30 -27.13
C ALA A 35 -3.04 25.04 -26.56
N SER A 36 -2.06 25.12 -27.46
CA SER A 36 -0.65 25.27 -27.18
C SER A 36 -0.38 26.54 -26.37
N THR A 37 0.54 26.50 -25.41
CA THR A 37 1.21 27.72 -24.92
C THR A 37 2.65 27.43 -24.53
N SER A 38 3.52 27.78 -25.47
CA SER A 38 4.89 28.32 -25.36
C SER A 38 5.79 28.02 -24.15
N LEU A 39 6.90 27.35 -24.47
CA LEU A 39 8.29 27.72 -24.19
C LEU A 39 8.52 29.06 -23.45
N SER A 40 9.30 29.01 -22.37
CA SER A 40 10.19 30.12 -22.01
C SER A 40 11.58 29.57 -21.61
N LEU A 41 12.52 29.65 -22.56
CA LEU A 41 13.95 29.68 -22.28
C LEU A 41 14.27 31.04 -21.64
N SER A 42 14.97 31.05 -20.50
CA SER A 42 15.66 32.25 -20.03
C SER A 42 17.15 31.97 -19.92
N GLN A 43 17.89 32.81 -20.62
CA GLN A 43 19.32 32.71 -20.88
C GLN A 43 20.16 33.22 -19.71
N ALA A 44 21.36 32.65 -19.65
CA ALA A 44 22.67 33.19 -19.30
C ALA A 44 22.77 34.56 -18.57
N SER A 45 23.58 34.57 -17.51
CA SER A 45 24.43 35.73 -17.22
C SER A 45 25.88 35.29 -16.98
N VAL A 46 26.74 35.89 -17.79
CA VAL A 46 28.20 35.83 -17.78
C VAL A 46 28.71 36.87 -16.79
N GLY A 47 29.61 36.47 -15.89
CA GLY A 47 30.28 37.38 -14.96
C GLY A 47 31.74 36.98 -14.76
N ARG A 48 32.62 37.54 -15.58
CA ARG A 48 34.09 37.41 -15.53
C ARG A 48 34.67 38.61 -14.76
N ARG A 49 35.58 38.39 -13.82
CA ARG A 49 36.65 39.31 -13.30
C ARG A 49 37.42 38.51 -12.22
N VAL A 50 38.61 37.96 -12.49
CA VAL A 50 39.97 38.54 -12.55
C VAL A 50 40.50 39.10 -11.22
N LEU A 51 41.35 38.27 -10.59
CA LEU A 51 42.65 38.49 -9.92
C LEU A 51 42.88 39.66 -8.95
N THR A 52 43.41 39.34 -7.76
CA THR A 52 44.62 39.89 -7.06
C THR A 52 44.68 39.23 -5.66
N SER A 53 45.63 38.34 -5.39
CA SER A 53 46.93 38.57 -4.70
C SER A 53 46.86 39.52 -3.50
N GLU A 54 47.08 39.04 -2.26
CA GLU A 54 48.37 39.19 -1.56
C GLU A 54 48.34 38.58 -0.14
N ARG A 55 49.53 38.18 0.32
CA ARG A 55 49.91 37.56 1.60
C ARG A 55 49.61 38.45 2.82
N GLN A 56 49.34 37.85 3.99
CA GLN A 56 50.31 37.77 5.12
C GLN A 56 49.70 37.15 6.40
N SER A 57 50.30 36.01 6.79
CA SER A 57 50.78 35.66 8.14
C SER A 57 50.05 36.17 9.40
N ARG A 58 49.62 35.24 10.27
CA ARG A 58 50.20 34.96 11.62
C ARG A 58 49.20 34.26 12.55
N SER A 59 49.63 33.06 12.95
CA SER A 59 49.56 32.47 14.30
C SER A 59 48.27 31.80 14.80
N PRO A 60 48.42 30.69 15.57
CA PRO A 60 47.33 29.81 15.97
C PRO A 60 46.72 30.26 17.30
N SER A 61 45.40 30.29 17.40
CA SER A 61 44.72 30.36 18.69
C SER A 61 43.80 29.16 18.85
N LEU A 62 44.14 28.35 19.86
CA LEU A 62 43.39 27.21 20.34
C LEU A 62 42.10 27.71 21.01
N SER A 63 41.08 28.04 20.22
CA SER A 63 39.73 28.23 20.73
C SER A 63 38.93 26.96 20.51
N ARG A 64 39.21 25.99 21.41
CA ARG A 64 38.20 25.20 22.11
C ARG A 64 36.94 24.94 21.29
N THR A 65 37.04 24.02 20.34
CA THR A 65 35.90 23.45 19.63
C THR A 65 35.04 22.76 20.68
N SER A 66 34.08 23.52 21.22
CA SER A 66 32.97 22.97 21.98
C SER A 66 32.23 22.08 21.00
N ARG A 67 32.60 20.79 21.00
CA ARG A 67 31.80 19.71 20.45
C ARG A 67 30.52 19.73 21.27
N ARG A 68 29.59 20.57 20.87
CA ARG A 68 28.19 20.44 21.21
C ARG A 68 27.80 19.11 20.59
N ALA A 69 27.92 18.06 21.39
CA ALA A 69 27.36 16.77 21.07
C ALA A 69 25.89 17.05 20.80
N VAL A 70 25.54 17.09 19.52
CA VAL A 70 24.17 16.93 19.08
C VAL A 70 23.85 15.51 19.49
N VAL A 71 23.37 15.36 20.73
CA VAL A 71 22.62 14.21 21.17
C VAL A 71 21.44 14.20 20.22
N ARG A 72 21.59 13.44 19.12
CA ARG A 72 20.47 12.99 18.34
C ARG A 72 19.61 12.26 19.35
N SER A 73 18.54 12.91 19.79
CA SER A 73 17.39 12.26 20.38
C SER A 73 16.93 11.27 19.31
N GLN A 74 17.49 10.07 19.33
CA GLN A 74 16.90 8.94 18.64
C GLN A 74 15.60 8.72 19.39
N ALA A 75 14.53 9.31 18.87
CA ALA A 75 13.21 8.79 19.13
C ALA A 75 13.29 7.34 18.65
N THR A 76 13.49 6.44 19.59
CA THR A 76 13.37 5.01 19.37
C THR A 76 11.90 4.78 19.07
N THR A 77 11.53 4.93 17.80
CA THR A 77 10.34 4.29 17.29
C THR A 77 10.51 2.82 17.68
N GLU A 78 9.66 2.32 18.59
CA GLU A 78 9.73 0.95 19.04
C GLU A 78 9.40 0.03 17.85
N GLU A 79 10.44 -0.36 17.13
CA GLU A 79 10.35 -1.27 15.98
C GLU A 79 10.36 -2.71 16.49
N ALA A 80 9.20 -3.16 16.94
CA ALA A 80 9.00 -4.56 17.26
C ALA A 80 8.81 -5.38 15.97
N PRO A 81 9.36 -6.60 15.89
CA PRO A 81 9.18 -7.45 14.73
C PRO A 81 7.72 -7.91 14.61
N ILE A 82 7.12 -7.72 13.42
CA ILE A 82 5.83 -8.29 13.06
C ILE A 82 6.04 -9.61 12.31
N SER A 83 5.23 -10.60 12.63
CA SER A 83 5.22 -11.90 11.96
C SER A 83 4.02 -12.02 11.04
N PHE A 84 4.24 -12.20 9.73
CA PHE A 84 3.20 -12.48 8.76
C PHE A 84 3.18 -13.96 8.40
N GLN A 85 2.03 -14.59 8.65
CA GLN A 85 1.78 -15.97 8.20
C GLN A 85 1.14 -15.95 6.81
N ILE A 86 1.87 -16.44 5.82
CA ILE A 86 1.49 -16.44 4.40
C ILE A 86 1.53 -17.89 3.91
N GLY A 87 0.40 -18.59 4.04
CA GLY A 87 0.31 -20.01 3.71
C GLY A 87 1.25 -20.85 4.58
N GLU A 88 2.27 -21.44 3.96
CA GLU A 88 3.28 -22.26 4.62
C GLU A 88 4.52 -21.45 5.04
N THR A 89 4.59 -20.17 4.67
CA THR A 89 5.74 -19.30 4.95
C THR A 89 5.43 -18.35 6.10
N SER A 90 6.42 -18.13 6.98
CA SER A 90 6.37 -17.12 8.02
C SER A 90 7.45 -16.08 7.75
N LEU A 91 7.06 -14.80 7.73
CA LEU A 91 7.96 -13.68 7.47
C LEU A 91 7.96 -12.75 8.67
N SER A 92 9.13 -12.60 9.30
CA SER A 92 9.33 -11.70 10.43
C SER A 92 10.17 -10.51 9.99
N ILE A 93 9.65 -9.29 10.17
CA ILE A 93 10.32 -8.05 9.77
C ILE A 93 10.17 -6.98 10.85
N PRO A 94 11.17 -6.09 11.02
CA PRO A 94 11.01 -4.93 11.89
C PRO A 94 9.89 -4.04 11.32
N PHE A 95 8.94 -3.67 12.17
CA PHE A 95 7.81 -2.84 11.77
C PHE A 95 7.45 -1.89 12.89
N SER A 96 6.89 -0.73 12.54
CA SER A 96 6.45 0.27 13.52
C SER A 96 4.94 0.15 13.75
N VAL A 97 4.52 0.38 15.00
CA VAL A 97 3.10 0.38 15.40
C VAL A 97 2.27 1.37 14.61
N GLU A 98 2.81 2.55 14.28
CA GLU A 98 2.11 3.55 13.48
C GLU A 98 1.82 3.04 12.06
N LYS A 99 2.79 2.34 11.46
CA LYS A 99 2.67 1.73 10.13
C LYS A 99 1.67 0.58 10.15
N ALA A 100 1.65 -0.21 11.22
CA ALA A 100 0.65 -1.27 11.41
C ALA A 100 -0.77 -0.72 11.50
N ARG A 101 -0.99 0.39 12.21
CA ARG A 101 -2.30 1.07 12.26
C ARG A 101 -2.73 1.61 10.91
N ALA A 102 -1.79 2.19 10.14
CA ALA A 102 -2.09 2.68 8.80
C ALA A 102 -2.50 1.54 7.85
N LEU A 103 -1.77 0.42 7.87
CA LEU A 103 -2.10 -0.77 7.10
C LEU A 103 -3.45 -1.37 7.53
N ASP A 104 -3.72 -1.43 8.83
CA ASP A 104 -4.99 -1.89 9.38
C ASP A 104 -6.19 -1.07 8.88
N ALA A 105 -6.05 0.26 8.87
CA ALA A 105 -7.08 1.16 8.35
C ALA A 105 -7.32 0.92 6.84
N SER A 106 -6.26 0.72 6.04
CA SER A 106 -6.39 0.37 4.62
C SER A 106 -7.10 -0.97 4.40
N ILE A 107 -6.80 -1.98 5.20
CA ILE A 107 -7.46 -3.30 5.12
C ILE A 107 -8.93 -3.20 5.56
N SER A 108 -9.22 -2.45 6.62
CA SER A 108 -10.58 -2.24 7.11
C SER A 108 -11.46 -1.55 6.06
N ASN A 109 -10.93 -0.54 5.37
CA ASN A 109 -11.59 0.08 4.23
C ASN A 109 -11.86 -0.91 3.10
N LEU A 110 -10.88 -1.78 2.78
CA LEU A 110 -11.07 -2.81 1.76
C LEU A 110 -12.16 -3.81 2.15
N LEU A 111 -12.23 -4.23 3.41
CA LEU A 111 -13.30 -5.11 3.90
C LEU A 111 -14.67 -4.45 3.82
N GLN A 112 -14.76 -3.13 4.04
CA GLN A 112 -16.00 -2.38 3.82
C GLN A 112 -16.41 -2.42 2.34
N THR A 113 -15.47 -2.21 1.42
CA THR A 113 -15.70 -2.34 -0.04
C THR A 113 -16.25 -3.72 -0.41
N PHE A 114 -15.76 -4.80 0.21
CA PHE A 114 -16.31 -6.15 0.00
C PHE A 114 -17.74 -6.28 0.52
N ARG A 115 -18.08 -5.68 1.67
CA ARG A 115 -19.46 -5.69 2.19
C ARG A 115 -20.42 -4.93 1.27
N GLU A 116 -19.96 -3.83 0.68
CA GLU A 116 -20.74 -3.07 -0.31
C GLU A 116 -20.91 -3.85 -1.61
N LYS A 117 -19.87 -4.56 -2.04
CA LYS A 117 -19.91 -5.49 -3.18
C LYS A 117 -20.95 -6.60 -3.01
N GLU A 118 -21.04 -7.19 -1.83
CA GLU A 118 -22.03 -8.25 -1.54
C GLU A 118 -23.47 -7.74 -1.59
N LYS A 119 -23.70 -6.47 -1.25
CA LYS A 119 -25.03 -5.83 -1.30
C LYS A 119 -25.40 -5.34 -2.70
N ALA A 120 -24.40 -5.11 -3.56
CA ALA A 120 -24.62 -4.57 -4.89
C ALA A 120 -25.24 -5.63 -5.81
N THR A 121 -26.49 -5.40 -6.25
CA THR A 121 -27.20 -6.26 -7.21
C THR A 121 -26.59 -6.20 -8.62
N ARG A 122 -25.86 -5.13 -8.94
CA ARG A 122 -25.26 -4.92 -10.27
C ARG A 122 -23.74 -5.03 -10.19
N PRO A 123 -23.07 -5.71 -11.15
CA PRO A 123 -21.62 -5.74 -11.21
C PRO A 123 -21.06 -4.33 -11.42
N GLN A 124 -20.43 -3.78 -10.39
CA GLN A 124 -19.64 -2.56 -10.45
C GLN A 124 -18.15 -2.91 -10.30
N ARG A 125 -17.31 -2.06 -10.89
CA ARG A 125 -15.85 -2.15 -10.71
C ARG A 125 -15.48 -1.39 -9.44
N TRP A 126 -14.86 -2.10 -8.52
CA TRP A 126 -14.40 -1.56 -7.25
C TRP A 126 -12.96 -1.08 -7.35
N THR A 127 -12.61 -0.08 -6.55
CA THR A 127 -11.25 0.45 -6.48
C THR A 127 -10.31 -0.57 -5.85
N THR A 128 -9.19 -0.82 -6.51
CA THR A 128 -8.11 -1.67 -6.01
C THR A 128 -7.38 -0.99 -4.85
N MET A 129 -7.03 -1.75 -3.82
CA MET A 129 -6.23 -1.25 -2.70
C MET A 129 -4.75 -1.52 -2.95
N GLU A 130 -3.95 -0.47 -2.84
CA GLU A 130 -2.49 -0.51 -2.87
C GLU A 130 -1.98 0.27 -1.65
N TYR A 131 -1.38 -0.45 -0.71
CA TYR A 131 -0.69 0.14 0.42
C TYR A 131 0.81 0.02 0.17
N ARG A 132 1.52 1.15 0.16
CA ARG A 132 2.97 1.20 -0.02
C ARG A 132 3.60 1.94 1.14
N HIS A 133 4.49 1.26 1.84
CA HIS A 133 5.36 1.82 2.85
C HIS A 133 6.81 1.81 2.34
N SER A 134 7.37 3.00 2.18
CA SER A 134 8.79 3.17 1.83
C SER A 134 9.58 3.40 3.12
N GLY A 135 10.11 2.32 3.69
CA GLY A 135 11.12 2.39 4.75
C GLY A 135 12.48 2.86 4.21
N ASP A 136 13.25 3.56 5.04
CA ASP A 136 14.67 3.78 4.77
C ASP A 136 15.47 2.56 5.25
N VAL A 137 15.89 1.72 4.29
CA VAL A 137 16.67 0.51 4.55
C VAL A 137 17.95 0.80 5.32
N SER A 138 18.52 2.01 5.15
CA SER A 138 19.72 2.44 5.88
C SER A 138 19.50 2.57 7.38
N ASN A 139 18.25 2.78 7.82
CA ASN A 139 17.85 2.84 9.22
C ASN A 139 17.30 1.51 9.75
N GLY A 140 17.37 0.43 8.95
CA GLY A 140 16.83 -0.89 9.31
C GLY A 140 15.36 -1.09 8.92
N ASP A 141 14.82 -0.19 8.12
CA ASP A 141 13.39 -0.09 7.84
C ASP A 141 13.08 -0.70 6.45
N VAL A 142 12.10 -1.60 6.34
CA VAL A 142 11.86 -2.35 5.10
C VAL A 142 10.80 -1.71 4.20
N PHE A 143 10.95 -1.85 2.89
CA PHE A 143 9.90 -1.48 1.95
C PHE A 143 8.84 -2.58 1.92
N ILE A 144 7.58 -2.19 2.13
CA ILE A 144 6.44 -3.11 2.08
C ILE A 144 5.40 -2.56 1.12
N GLU A 145 4.89 -3.44 0.28
CA GLU A 145 3.82 -3.17 -0.64
C GLU A 145 2.77 -4.28 -0.51
N VAL A 146 1.53 -3.89 -0.21
CA VAL A 146 0.39 -4.79 -0.12
C VAL A 146 -0.60 -4.37 -1.19
N PHE A 147 -0.88 -5.31 -2.11
CA PHE A 147 -1.80 -5.10 -3.20
C PHE A 147 -2.96 -6.08 -3.09
N CYS A 148 -4.19 -5.59 -3.19
CA CYS A 148 -5.37 -6.45 -3.26
C CYS A 148 -6.39 -5.91 -4.24
N ASN A 149 -6.79 -6.76 -5.20
CA ASN A 149 -7.81 -6.45 -6.18
C ASN A 149 -9.17 -7.06 -5.78
N PRO A 150 -10.12 -6.27 -5.26
CA PRO A 150 -11.44 -6.78 -4.85
C PRO A 150 -12.29 -7.27 -6.02
N ASN A 151 -11.95 -6.93 -7.27
CA ASN A 151 -12.68 -7.39 -8.44
C ASN A 151 -12.39 -8.86 -8.80
N ALA A 152 -11.23 -9.38 -8.38
CA ALA A 152 -10.81 -10.75 -8.71
C ALA A 152 -11.50 -11.83 -7.86
N TYR A 153 -12.12 -11.45 -6.74
CA TYR A 153 -12.66 -12.39 -5.75
C TYR A 153 -14.14 -12.14 -5.47
N ALA A 154 -14.94 -13.19 -5.30
CA ALA A 154 -16.38 -13.04 -5.00
C ALA A 154 -16.62 -12.48 -3.59
N ASN A 155 -15.83 -12.92 -2.61
CA ASN A 155 -15.95 -12.59 -1.19
C ASN A 155 -14.56 -12.22 -0.61
N ALA A 156 -14.55 -11.39 0.45
CA ALA A 156 -13.37 -11.07 1.27
C ALA A 156 -12.65 -12.33 1.81
N PHE A 157 -13.37 -13.39 2.19
CA PHE A 157 -12.76 -14.61 2.74
C PHE A 157 -11.94 -15.40 1.71
N GLN A 158 -12.26 -15.24 0.43
CA GLN A 158 -11.51 -15.85 -0.68
C GLN A 158 -10.43 -14.93 -1.23
N ALA A 159 -10.38 -13.67 -0.75
CA ALA A 159 -9.46 -12.69 -1.26
C ALA A 159 -8.02 -13.00 -0.86
N LYS A 160 -7.13 -12.90 -1.85
CA LYS A 160 -5.68 -12.92 -1.61
C LYS A 160 -5.11 -11.51 -1.78
N ALA A 161 -4.16 -11.19 -0.93
CA ALA A 161 -3.33 -10.00 -1.03
C ALA A 161 -1.93 -10.42 -1.48
N LEU A 162 -1.40 -9.70 -2.45
CA LEU A 162 -0.01 -9.82 -2.86
C LEU A 162 0.82 -8.93 -1.93
N ILE A 163 1.73 -9.55 -1.19
CA ILE A 163 2.61 -8.88 -0.25
C ILE A 163 4.02 -8.93 -0.84
N THR A 164 4.59 -7.76 -1.06
CA THR A 164 5.95 -7.60 -1.53
C THR A 164 6.76 -6.89 -0.46
N VAL A 165 7.78 -7.56 0.02
CA VAL A 165 8.77 -6.98 0.95
C VAL A 165 10.08 -6.83 0.19
N LYS A 166 10.64 -5.63 0.20
CA LYS A 166 11.93 -5.34 -0.43
C LYS A 166 12.89 -4.81 0.63
N ASP A 167 14.08 -5.35 0.56
CA ASP A 167 15.28 -4.92 1.27
C ASP A 167 16.37 -4.62 0.22
N ASP A 168 17.53 -4.14 0.65
CA ASP A 168 18.64 -3.77 -0.25
C ASP A 168 19.10 -4.93 -1.15
N ARG A 169 18.99 -6.16 -0.66
CA ARG A 169 19.50 -7.37 -1.35
C ARG A 169 18.42 -8.36 -1.74
N ILE A 170 17.26 -8.32 -1.08
CA ILE A 170 16.24 -9.36 -1.19
C ILE A 170 14.92 -8.71 -1.54
N ARG A 171 14.25 -9.26 -2.57
CA ARG A 171 12.84 -9.00 -2.85
C ARG A 171 12.08 -10.29 -2.60
N PHE A 172 11.21 -10.25 -1.59
CA PHE A 172 10.25 -11.30 -1.32
C PHE A 172 8.89 -10.87 -1.87
N THR A 173 8.17 -11.77 -2.53
CA THR A 173 6.81 -11.52 -2.99
C THR A 173 6.02 -12.79 -2.83
N SER A 174 4.91 -12.71 -2.10
CA SER A 174 4.07 -13.86 -1.80
C SER A 174 2.61 -13.47 -1.74
N GLU A 175 1.73 -14.43 -2.03
CA GLU A 175 0.28 -14.26 -1.95
C GLU A 175 -0.23 -14.85 -0.65
N GLY A 176 -0.94 -14.05 0.14
CA GLY A 176 -1.54 -14.46 1.41
C GLY A 176 -3.05 -14.27 1.43
N ALA A 177 -3.74 -15.05 2.26
CA ALA A 177 -5.15 -14.80 2.53
C ALA A 177 -5.33 -13.46 3.28
N LEU A 178 -6.26 -12.63 2.82
CA LEU A 178 -6.51 -11.31 3.42
C LEU A 178 -6.91 -11.39 4.91
N SER A 179 -7.69 -12.41 5.26
CA SER A 179 -8.10 -12.68 6.65
C SER A 179 -6.92 -13.01 7.56
N ALA A 180 -5.98 -13.83 7.09
CA ALA A 180 -4.76 -14.16 7.82
C ALA A 180 -3.89 -12.91 7.99
N LEU A 181 -3.75 -12.08 6.95
CA LEU A 181 -3.00 -10.83 7.03
C LEU A 181 -3.58 -9.89 8.11
N LYS A 182 -4.91 -9.70 8.11
CA LYS A 182 -5.60 -8.90 9.12
C LYS A 182 -5.37 -9.42 10.53
N ALA A 183 -5.49 -10.74 10.73
CA ALA A 183 -5.27 -11.36 12.04
C ALA A 183 -3.85 -11.15 12.56
N ASN A 184 -2.82 -11.27 11.71
CA ASN A 184 -1.43 -11.03 12.10
C ASN A 184 -1.20 -9.57 12.55
N ILE A 185 -1.83 -8.60 11.85
CA ILE A 185 -1.73 -7.17 12.20
C ILE A 185 -2.47 -6.89 13.51
N ASP A 186 -3.66 -7.46 13.70
CA ASP A 186 -4.43 -7.31 14.93
C ASP A 186 -3.68 -7.87 16.14
N GLU A 187 -3.07 -9.05 15.99
CA GLU A 187 -2.24 -9.64 17.05
C GLU A 187 -1.03 -8.76 17.38
N TYR A 188 -0.37 -8.21 16.36
CA TYR A 188 0.75 -7.31 16.54
C TYR A 188 0.33 -6.02 17.26
N LEU A 189 -0.76 -5.39 16.82
CA LEU A 189 -1.30 -4.19 17.46
C LEU A 189 -1.74 -4.47 18.90
N MET A 190 -2.35 -5.63 19.17
CA MET A 190 -2.73 -6.03 20.54
C MET A 190 -1.52 -6.21 21.46
N ARG A 191 -0.39 -6.69 20.93
CA ARG A 191 0.86 -6.89 21.69
C ARG A 191 1.64 -5.60 21.92
N HIS A 192 1.44 -4.59 21.08
CA HIS A 192 2.26 -3.36 21.02
C HIS A 192 1.44 -2.05 21.08
N ALA A 193 0.19 -2.09 21.55
CA ALA A 193 -0.64 -0.91 21.82
C ALA A 193 -0.67 -0.58 23.31
#